data_AF-A7TCT9-F1
#
_entry.id   AF-A7TCT9-F1
#
_cell.length_a   1.000
_cell.length_b   1.000
_cell.length_c   1.000
_cell.angle_alpha   90.00
_cell.angle_beta   90.00
_cell.angle_gamma   90.00
#
_symmetry.space_group_name_H-M   'P 1'
#
loop_
_entity.id
_entity.type
_entity.pdbx_description
1 polymer ?
#
loop_
_entity_poly.entity_id
_entity_poly.type
_entity_poly.pdbx_seq_one_letter_code
_entity_poly.pdbx_strand_id
1 'polypeptide(L)'
;VVTQYYRSPELLTGSTHYTQAVDIWSVGCIFAELLSRKILFQAQSPVQQLNQIIDLLGTPCLEDLSKAGSSEGATKYILQRPHKPPALASLYNLSNQATHEAVHLLCRMLVFNP
;
A
#
# COMPACT_ATOMS: atom_id res chain seq x y z
N VAL A 1 14.01 3.52 -15.73
CA VAL A 1 14.33 3.24 -14.31
C VAL A 1 13.23 3.86 -13.47
N VAL A 2 12.41 3.07 -12.79
CA VAL A 2 11.44 3.55 -11.78
C VAL A 2 11.72 2.74 -10.53
N THR A 3 12.01 3.41 -9.42
CA THR A 3 12.22 2.80 -8.10
C THR A 3 10.93 2.09 -7.69
N GLN A 4 10.99 0.75 -7.64
CA GLN A 4 9.82 -0.12 -7.42
C GLN A 4 9.05 0.22 -6.13
N TYR A 5 9.76 0.64 -5.08
CA TYR A 5 9.25 0.82 -3.71
C TYR A 5 8.05 1.76 -3.54
N TYR A 6 7.78 2.65 -4.50
CA TYR A 6 6.72 3.66 -4.41
C TYR A 6 5.48 3.32 -5.24
N ARG A 7 5.45 2.18 -5.95
CA ARG A 7 4.29 1.78 -6.76
C ARG A 7 3.06 1.50 -5.89
N SER A 8 1.91 1.97 -6.37
CA SER A 8 0.60 1.77 -5.77
C SER A 8 0.06 0.35 -6.01
N PRO A 9 -0.86 -0.13 -5.16
CA PRO A 9 -1.41 -1.49 -5.25
C PRO A 9 -2.07 -1.78 -6.60
N GLU A 10 -2.82 -0.84 -7.18
CA GLU A 10 -3.47 -0.98 -8.48
C GLU A 10 -2.48 -1.15 -9.64
N LEU A 11 -1.30 -0.51 -9.56
CA LEU A 11 -0.22 -0.75 -10.54
C LEU A 11 0.43 -2.13 -10.35
N LEU A 12 0.48 -2.62 -9.12
CA LEU A 12 1.04 -3.94 -8.80
C LEU A 12 0.06 -5.08 -9.12
N THR A 13 -1.25 -4.85 -9.04
CA THR A 13 -2.30 -5.82 -9.40
C THR A 13 -2.65 -5.81 -10.89
N GLY A 14 -2.08 -4.87 -11.66
CA GLY A 14 -2.19 -4.82 -13.11
C GLY A 14 -3.44 -4.11 -13.62
N SER A 15 -3.97 -3.14 -12.88
CA SER A 15 -5.07 -2.30 -13.35
C SER A 15 -4.67 -1.52 -14.59
N THR A 16 -5.55 -1.52 -15.60
CA THR A 16 -5.40 -0.74 -16.83
C THR A 16 -5.89 0.70 -16.67
N HIS A 17 -6.62 0.98 -15.60
CA HIS A 17 -7.20 2.30 -15.31
C HIS A 17 -6.67 2.80 -13.98
N TYR A 18 -5.76 3.76 -14.04
CA TYR A 18 -5.21 4.44 -12.87
C TYR A 18 -5.40 5.95 -12.99
N THR A 19 -5.46 6.61 -11.84
CA THR A 19 -5.72 8.05 -11.72
C THR A 19 -4.54 8.73 -11.02
N GLN A 20 -4.67 10.02 -10.71
CA GLN A 20 -3.71 10.78 -9.89
C GLN A 20 -3.52 10.18 -8.48
N ALA A 21 -4.37 9.25 -8.05
CA ALA A 21 -4.21 8.55 -6.77
C ALA A 21 -2.89 7.75 -6.68
N VAL A 22 -2.33 7.29 -7.81
CA VAL A 22 -1.02 6.62 -7.82
C VAL A 22 0.10 7.53 -7.28
N ASP A 23 -0.03 8.83 -7.53
CA ASP A 23 0.93 9.83 -7.07
C ASP A 23 0.74 10.08 -5.57
N ILE A 24 -0.51 10.17 -5.11
CA ILE A 24 -0.82 10.31 -3.67
C ILE A 24 -0.29 9.12 -2.87
N TRP A 25 -0.41 7.90 -3.39
CA TRP A 25 0.19 6.71 -2.79
C TRP A 25 1.72 6.83 -2.70
N SER A 26 2.35 7.27 -3.79
CA SER A 26 3.81 7.46 -3.85
C SER A 26 4.28 8.51 -2.84
N VAL A 27 3.54 9.63 -2.71
CA VAL A 27 3.80 10.66 -1.69
C VAL A 27 3.59 10.10 -0.29
N GLY A 28 2.58 9.25 -0.06
CA GLY A 28 2.39 8.56 1.22
C GLY A 28 3.59 7.69 1.60
N CYS A 29 4.12 6.91 0.66
CA CYS A 29 5.34 6.13 0.87
C CYS A 29 6.55 7.02 1.22
N ILE A 30 6.76 8.11 0.49
CA ILE A 30 7.84 9.08 0.74
C ILE A 30 7.65 9.74 2.12
N PHE A 31 6.41 10.09 2.48
CA PHE A 31 6.12 10.71 3.76
C PHE A 31 6.43 9.77 4.92
N ALA A 32 6.05 8.50 4.83
CA ALA A 32 6.43 7.48 5.81
C ALA A 32 7.96 7.28 5.91
N GLU A 33 8.66 7.38 4.77
CA GLU A 33 10.11 7.31 4.72
C GLU A 33 10.78 8.52 5.38
N LEU A 34 10.24 9.73 5.20
CA LEU A 34 10.72 10.92 5.89
C LEU A 34 10.54 10.81 7.41
N LEU A 35 9.43 10.24 7.87
CA LEU A 35 9.16 10.02 9.29
C LEU A 35 10.12 8.99 9.90
N SER A 36 10.32 7.85 9.23
CA SER A 36 11.09 6.72 9.77
C SER A 36 12.56 6.67 9.36
N ARG A 37 12.97 7.51 8.40
CA ARG A 37 14.28 7.51 7.71
C ARG A 37 14.59 6.16 7.03
N LYS A 38 13.56 5.39 6.69
CA LYS A 38 13.65 4.07 6.07
C LYS A 38 12.54 3.93 5.03
N ILE A 39 12.85 3.29 3.91
CA ILE A 39 11.85 2.94 2.90
C ILE A 39 10.75 2.10 3.56
N LEU A 40 9.49 2.49 3.35
CA LEU A 40 8.32 1.82 3.93
C LEU A 40 8.16 0.38 3.42
N PHE A 41 8.25 0.20 2.10
CA PHE A 41 8.10 -1.09 1.43
C PHE A 41 9.40 -1.55 0.77
N GLN A 42 10.29 -2.15 1.55
CA GLN A 42 11.59 -2.66 1.09
C GLN A 42 11.45 -4.01 0.37
N ALA A 43 10.81 -4.01 -0.79
CA ALA A 43 10.51 -5.21 -1.56
C ALA A 43 11.39 -5.37 -2.79
N GLN A 44 11.97 -6.56 -2.95
CA GLN A 44 12.83 -6.92 -4.09
C GLN A 44 12.03 -7.30 -5.34
N SER A 45 10.74 -7.63 -5.21
CA SER A 45 9.84 -7.93 -6.33
C SER A 45 8.47 -7.25 -6.19
N PRO A 46 7.73 -7.01 -7.30
CA PRO A 46 6.37 -6.47 -7.26
C PRO A 46 5.44 -7.30 -6.38
N VAL A 47 5.57 -8.63 -6.42
CA VAL A 47 4.78 -9.54 -5.59
C VAL A 47 5.13 -9.39 -4.10
N GLN A 48 6.42 -9.25 -3.76
CA GLN A 48 6.83 -9.00 -2.38
C GLN A 48 6.31 -7.64 -1.88
N GLN A 49 6.28 -6.62 -2.75
CA GLN A 49 5.75 -5.31 -2.40
C GLN A 49 4.25 -5.37 -2.12
N LEU A 50 3.49 -6.03 -3.01
CA LEU A 50 2.06 -6.27 -2.81
C LEU A 50 1.80 -7.00 -1.48
N ASN A 51 2.64 -7.99 -1.14
CA ASN A 51 2.54 -8.68 0.15
C ASN A 51 2.77 -7.75 1.34
N GLN A 52 3.78 -6.87 1.30
CA GLN A 52 4.01 -5.90 2.36
C GLN A 52 2.86 -4.89 2.48
N ILE A 53 2.27 -4.49 1.36
CA ILE A 53 1.09 -3.61 1.33
C ILE A 53 -0.10 -4.28 2.02
N ILE A 54 -0.40 -5.54 1.67
CA ILE A 54 -1.48 -6.32 2.29
C ILE A 54 -1.20 -6.56 3.78
N ASP A 55 0.05 -6.78 4.15
CA ASP A 55 0.44 -6.97 5.55
C ASP A 55 0.23 -5.70 6.38
N LEU A 56 0.32 -4.51 5.77
CA LEU A 56 0.04 -3.22 6.40
C LEU A 56 -1.45 -2.88 6.40
N LEU A 57 -2.11 -2.97 5.24
CA LEU A 57 -3.50 -2.51 5.03
C LEU A 57 -4.56 -3.58 5.34
N GLY A 58 -4.15 -4.84 5.51
CA GLY A 58 -5.04 -5.98 5.62
C GLY A 58 -5.41 -6.57 4.26
N THR A 59 -6.09 -7.73 4.29
CA THR A 59 -6.59 -8.40 3.09
C THR A 59 -7.78 -7.61 2.52
N PRO A 60 -7.69 -7.06 1.29
CA PRO A 60 -8.82 -6.36 0.67
C PRO A 60 -9.96 -7.34 0.38
N CYS A 61 -11.20 -6.85 0.46
CA CYS A 61 -12.35 -7.66 0.10
C CYS A 61 -12.48 -7.79 -1.43
N LEU A 62 -13.31 -8.74 -1.89
CA LEU A 62 -13.53 -8.96 -3.32
C LEU A 62 -14.07 -7.71 -4.02
N GLU A 63 -14.92 -6.93 -3.34
CA GLU A 63 -15.48 -5.69 -3.88
C GLU A 63 -14.37 -4.64 -4.12
N ASP A 64 -13.44 -4.48 -3.17
CA ASP A 64 -12.31 -3.56 -3.31
C ASP A 64 -11.37 -3.98 -4.45
N LEU A 65 -11.09 -5.29 -4.58
CA LEU A 65 -10.27 -5.83 -5.66
C LEU A 65 -10.88 -5.54 -7.03
N SER A 66 -12.21 -5.71 -7.15
CA SER A 66 -12.96 -5.40 -8.37
C SER A 66 -12.95 -3.91 -8.69
N LYS A 67 -13.14 -3.04 -7.69
CA LYS A 67 -13.15 -1.57 -7.88
C LYS A 67 -11.77 -1.03 -8.24
N ALA A 68 -10.72 -1.57 -7.63
CA ALA A 68 -9.33 -1.23 -7.94
C ALA A 68 -8.87 -1.68 -9.34
N GLY A 69 -9.71 -2.42 -10.09
CA GLY A 69 -9.38 -2.92 -11.42
C GLY A 69 -8.30 -4.01 -11.40
N SER A 70 -8.20 -4.78 -10.32
CA SER A 70 -7.18 -5.81 -10.18
C SER A 70 -7.36 -6.91 -11.24
N SER A 71 -6.26 -7.34 -11.86
CA SER A 71 -6.30 -8.45 -12.81
C SER A 71 -6.80 -9.75 -12.15
N GLU A 72 -7.34 -10.67 -12.94
CA GLU A 72 -7.84 -11.96 -12.44
C GLU A 72 -6.73 -12.76 -11.72
N GLY A 73 -5.51 -12.74 -12.26
CA GLY A 73 -4.34 -13.38 -11.66
C GLY A 73 -3.99 -12.79 -10.29
N ALA A 74 -3.98 -11.46 -10.17
CA ALA A 74 -3.70 -10.79 -8.90
C ALA A 74 -4.81 -11.03 -7.88
N THR A 75 -6.08 -10.95 -8.30
CA THR A 75 -7.24 -11.21 -7.45
C THR A 75 -7.19 -12.61 -6.86
N LYS A 76 -6.95 -13.63 -7.71
CA LYS A 76 -6.81 -15.02 -7.26
C LYS A 76 -5.64 -15.21 -6.29
N TYR A 77 -4.51 -14.57 -6.57
CA TYR A 77 -3.34 -14.61 -5.69
C TYR A 77 -3.64 -14.05 -4.30
N ILE A 78 -4.30 -12.90 -4.22
CA ILE A 78 -4.63 -12.23 -2.95
C ILE A 78 -5.62 -13.06 -2.14
N LEU A 79 -6.67 -13.58 -2.77
CA LEU A 79 -7.73 -14.36 -2.09
C LEU A 79 -7.26 -15.74 -1.60
N GLN A 80 -6.20 -16.30 -2.19
CA GLN A 80 -5.60 -17.55 -1.71
C GLN A 80 -4.76 -17.38 -0.44
N ARG A 81 -4.40 -16.15 -0.06
CA ARG A 81 -3.62 -15.90 1.16
C ARG A 81 -4.51 -15.99 2.41
N PRO A 82 -3.93 -16.34 3.57
CA PRO A 82 -4.63 -16.20 4.85
C PRO A 82 -5.09 -14.76 5.05
N HIS A 83 -6.31 -14.59 5.54
CA HIS A 83 -6.86 -13.28 5.85
C HIS A 83 -6.03 -12.59 6.93
N LYS A 84 -5.66 -11.32 6.70
CA LYS A 84 -4.92 -10.48 7.65
C LYS A 84 -5.71 -9.23 8.01
N PRO A 85 -5.83 -8.87 9.30
CA PRO A 85 -6.38 -7.59 9.69
C PRO A 85 -5.42 -6.44 9.35
N PRO A 86 -5.91 -5.19 9.19
CA PRO A 86 -5.06 -4.02 9.01
C PRO A 86 -4.13 -3.79 10.20
N ALA A 87 -2.87 -3.48 9.91
CA ALA A 87 -1.83 -3.18 10.90
C ALA A 87 -1.45 -1.69 10.92
N LEU A 88 -2.40 -0.79 10.60
CA LEU A 88 -2.17 0.67 10.53
C LEU A 88 -1.63 1.27 11.84
N ALA A 89 -1.91 0.64 12.99
CA ALA A 89 -1.33 1.06 14.28
C ALA A 89 0.20 1.03 14.27
N SER A 90 0.82 0.19 13.43
CA SER A 90 2.28 0.17 13.25
C SER A 90 2.85 1.48 12.69
N LEU A 91 2.04 2.29 12.00
CA LEU A 91 2.47 3.59 11.47
C LEU A 91 2.75 4.62 12.56
N TYR A 92 2.14 4.49 13.74
CA TYR A 92 2.47 5.30 14.91
C TYR A 92 3.87 5.01 15.47
N ASN A 93 4.41 3.81 15.19
CA ASN A 93 5.74 3.41 15.61
C ASN A 93 6.84 3.81 14.63
N LEU A 94 6.50 4.48 13.51
CA LEU A 94 7.49 4.94 12.52
C LEU A 94 8.46 5.97 13.11
N SER A 95 7.98 6.82 14.02
CA SER A 95 8.79 7.82 14.71
C SER A 95 8.15 8.23 16.03
N ASN A 96 8.96 8.34 17.08
CA ASN A 96 8.55 8.86 18.38
C ASN A 96 8.16 10.36 18.33
N GLN A 97 8.42 11.04 17.21
CA GLN A 97 8.11 12.45 17.00
C GLN A 97 6.92 12.67 16.05
N ALA A 98 6.37 11.62 15.45
CA ALA A 98 5.24 11.75 14.54
C ALA A 98 3.98 12.15 15.34
N THR A 99 3.33 13.24 14.93
CA THR A 99 2.06 13.63 15.53
C THR A 99 0.92 12.74 15.05
N HIS A 100 -0.20 12.73 15.78
CA HIS A 100 -1.38 11.98 15.37
C HIS A 100 -1.89 12.42 13.99
N GLU A 101 -1.84 13.73 13.70
CA GLU A 101 -2.29 14.29 12.42
C GLU A 101 -1.41 13.83 11.25
N ALA A 102 -0.10 13.73 11.46
CA ALA A 102 0.83 13.22 10.46
C ALA A 102 0.52 11.76 10.10
N VAL A 103 0.32 10.91 11.12
CA VAL A 103 -0.02 9.49 10.92
C VAL A 103 -1.42 9.34 10.33
N HIS A 104 -2.39 10.12 10.78
CA HIS A 104 -3.75 10.11 10.25
C HIS A 104 -3.78 10.51 8.76
N LEU A 105 -3.04 11.55 8.37
CA LEU A 105 -2.86 11.93 6.96
C LEU A 105 -2.22 10.79 6.18
N LEU A 106 -1.14 10.18 6.72
CA LEU A 106 -0.48 9.05 6.08
C LEU A 106 -1.45 7.87 5.83
N CYS A 107 -2.30 7.52 6.80
CA CYS A 107 -3.34 6.50 6.64
C CYS A 107 -4.35 6.85 5.53
N ARG A 108 -4.61 8.15 5.30
CA ARG A 108 -5.52 8.60 4.23
C ARG A 108 -4.86 8.56 2.85
N MET A 109 -3.53 8.62 2.78
CA MET A 109 -2.78 8.49 1.53
C MET A 109 -2.53 7.03 1.14
N LEU A 110 -2.39 6.15 2.13
CA LEU A 110 -2.14 4.72 1.94
C LEU A 110 -3.44 3.91 2.01
N VAL A 111 -4.19 3.92 0.91
CA VAL A 111 -5.43 3.14 0.74
C VAL A 111 -5.32 2.19 -0.46
N PHE A 112 -5.86 0.98 -0.32
CA PHE A 112 -5.77 -0.05 -1.36
C PHE A 112 -6.61 0.29 -2.60
N ASN A 113 -7.81 0.82 -2.36
CA ASN A 113 -8.73 1.30 -3.37
C ASN A 113 -8.95 2.81 -3.10
N PRO A 114 -8.37 3.71 -3.90
CA PRO A 114 -8.39 5.14 -3.67
C PRO A 114 -9.76 5.80 -3.93
#